data_AF-A0A9X8RCE4-F1
#
_entry.id   AF-A0A9X8RCE4-F1
#
_cell.length_a   1.000
_cell.length_b   1.000
_cell.length_c   1.000
_cell.angle_alpha   90.00
_cell.angle_beta   90.00
_cell.angle_gamma   90.00
#
_symmetry.space_group_name_H-M   'P 1'
#
loop_
_entity.id
_entity.type
_entity.pdbx_description
1 polymer ?
#
loop_
_entity_poly.entity_id
_entity_poly.type
_entity_poly.pdbx_seq_one_letter_code
_entity_poly.pdbx_strand_id
1 'polypeptide(L)'
;MIETDSRLLEIYVGWEDKLDTDEWYFSNAFESITNGMSPEDAFNYVPNVIEVLLTLNNDFLIWETLYFLSELYSAADTTQIHPHHESNWSVLTEHIKKYEDSYATPFKGLMRQLRTKE
;
A
#
# COMPACT_ATOMS: atom_id res chain seq x y z
N MET A 1 -3.00 4.82 -18.62
CA MET A 1 -3.92 4.54 -17.51
C MET A 1 -3.54 3.16 -17.02
N ILE A 2 -3.06 3.05 -15.79
CA ILE A 2 -2.81 1.75 -15.18
C ILE A 2 -4.19 1.21 -14.81
N GLU A 3 -4.51 0.00 -15.26
CA GLU A 3 -5.73 -0.67 -14.83
C GLU A 3 -5.46 -1.22 -13.43
N THR A 4 -6.02 -0.57 -12.40
CA THR A 4 -5.88 -1.01 -11.01
C THR A 4 -6.51 -2.38 -10.85
N ASP A 5 -5.77 -3.32 -10.27
CA ASP A 5 -6.24 -4.66 -9.99
C ASP A 5 -7.52 -4.64 -9.14
N SER A 6 -8.62 -5.11 -9.74
CA SER A 6 -9.93 -5.21 -9.09
C SER A 6 -9.90 -5.99 -7.77
N ARG A 7 -9.02 -6.99 -7.63
CA ARG A 7 -8.88 -7.78 -6.41
C ARG A 7 -8.47 -6.92 -5.22
N LEU A 8 -7.60 -5.93 -5.44
CA LEU A 8 -7.19 -5.00 -4.40
C LEU A 8 -8.35 -4.10 -3.97
N LEU A 9 -9.18 -3.65 -4.91
CA LEU A 9 -10.36 -2.82 -4.60
C LEU A 9 -11.43 -3.59 -3.82
N GLU A 10 -11.63 -4.88 -4.15
CA GLU A 10 -12.59 -5.76 -3.47
C GLU A 10 -12.27 -5.99 -1.99
N ILE A 11 -11.00 -5.83 -1.58
CA ILE A 11 -10.59 -5.91 -0.17
C ILE A 11 -11.35 -4.86 0.66
N TYR A 12 -11.48 -3.64 0.14
CA TYR A 12 -12.10 -2.54 0.86
C TYR A 12 -13.64 -2.57 0.82
N VAL A 13 -14.26 -3.43 0.04
CA VAL A 13 -15.74 -3.50 -0.02
C VAL A 13 -16.27 -4.22 1.22
N GLY A 14 -17.02 -3.51 2.06
CA GLY A 14 -17.59 -4.06 3.30
C GLY A 14 -16.53 -4.53 4.30
N TRP A 15 -15.38 -3.85 4.32
CA TRP A 15 -14.22 -4.25 5.13
C TRP A 15 -14.51 -4.27 6.64
N GLU A 16 -15.40 -3.42 7.14
CA GLU A 16 -15.77 -3.36 8.56
C GLU A 16 -16.38 -4.68 9.04
N ASP A 17 -17.36 -5.22 8.32
CA ASP A 17 -18.00 -6.51 8.64
C ASP A 17 -17.02 -7.68 8.55
N LYS A 18 -16.11 -7.63 7.57
CA LYS A 18 -15.07 -8.65 7.38
C LYS A 18 -14.06 -8.62 8.52
N LEU A 19 -13.64 -7.42 8.95
CA LEU A 19 -12.72 -7.23 10.06
C LEU A 19 -13.34 -7.62 11.41
N ASP A 20 -14.62 -7.34 11.63
CA ASP A 20 -15.35 -7.78 12.83
C ASP A 20 -15.43 -9.30 12.94
N THR A 21 -15.45 -9.99 11.79
CA THR A 21 -15.48 -11.46 11.71
C THR A 21 -14.08 -12.09 11.75
N ASP A 22 -13.08 -11.41 11.18
CA ASP A 22 -11.69 -11.87 11.09
C ASP A 22 -10.74 -10.70 11.37
N GLU A 23 -10.17 -10.65 12.58
CA GLU A 23 -9.19 -9.64 12.98
C GLU A 23 -7.94 -9.61 12.08
N TRP A 24 -7.67 -10.72 11.36
CA TRP A 24 -6.54 -10.86 10.43
C TRP A 24 -6.94 -10.59 8.97
N TYR A 25 -8.15 -10.07 8.73
CA TYR A 25 -8.72 -9.93 7.39
C TYR A 25 -7.78 -9.26 6.38
N PHE A 26 -7.23 -8.08 6.70
CA PHE A 26 -6.35 -7.35 5.79
C PHE A 26 -5.06 -8.11 5.50
N SER A 27 -4.41 -8.65 6.54
CA SER A 27 -3.20 -9.46 6.37
C SER A 27 -3.43 -10.66 5.46
N ASN A 28 -4.50 -11.43 5.72
CA ASN A 28 -4.89 -12.58 4.90
C ASN A 28 -5.23 -12.17 3.46
N ALA A 29 -5.95 -11.07 3.28
CA ALA A 29 -6.37 -10.59 1.96
C ALA A 29 -5.17 -10.09 1.13
N PHE A 30 -4.25 -9.35 1.73
CA PHE A 30 -3.04 -8.89 1.07
C PHE A 30 -2.06 -10.04 0.78
N GLU A 31 -1.91 -11.00 1.70
CA GLU A 31 -1.15 -12.22 1.46
C GLU A 31 -1.73 -13.00 0.27
N SER A 32 -3.06 -13.07 0.13
CA SER A 32 -3.68 -13.74 -1.01
C SER A 32 -3.35 -13.11 -2.37
N ILE A 33 -3.01 -11.80 -2.38
CA ILE A 33 -2.54 -11.10 -3.58
C ILE A 33 -1.07 -11.45 -3.84
N THR A 34 -0.22 -11.44 -2.81
CA THR A 34 1.24 -11.57 -2.96
C THR A 34 1.75 -13.00 -2.95
N ASN A 35 0.94 -13.96 -2.50
CA ASN A 35 1.33 -15.35 -2.40
C ASN A 35 1.76 -15.91 -3.77
N GLY A 36 3.00 -16.37 -3.84
CA GLY A 36 3.60 -16.90 -5.05
C GLY A 36 4.12 -15.84 -6.04
N MET A 37 4.07 -14.55 -5.71
CA MET A 37 4.73 -13.52 -6.51
C MET A 37 6.25 -13.71 -6.50
N SER A 38 6.88 -13.57 -7.66
CA SER A 38 8.32 -13.35 -7.71
C SER A 38 8.66 -11.92 -7.24
N PRO A 39 9.92 -11.62 -6.92
CA PRO A 39 10.33 -10.25 -6.61
C PRO A 39 9.99 -9.24 -7.71
N GLU A 40 10.08 -9.66 -8.99
CA GLU A 40 9.69 -8.83 -10.13
C GLU A 40 8.18 -8.56 -10.15
N ASP A 41 7.35 -9.57 -9.87
CA ASP A 41 5.89 -9.41 -9.79
C ASP A 41 5.52 -8.43 -8.67
N ALA A 42 6.13 -8.57 -7.49
CA ALA A 42 5.91 -7.68 -6.36
C ALA A 42 6.28 -6.23 -6.70
N PHE A 43 7.43 -6.03 -7.35
CA PHE A 43 7.87 -4.71 -7.81
C PHE A 43 6.90 -4.09 -8.82
N ASN A 44 6.43 -4.90 -9.78
CA ASN A 44 5.48 -4.48 -10.81
C ASN A 44 4.04 -4.31 -10.28
N TYR A 45 3.74 -4.81 -9.08
CA TYR A 45 2.44 -4.61 -8.43
C TYR A 45 2.31 -3.26 -7.72
N VAL A 46 3.43 -2.65 -7.33
CA VAL A 46 3.48 -1.35 -6.64
C VAL A 46 2.53 -0.29 -7.22
N PRO A 47 2.45 -0.06 -8.55
CA PRO A 47 1.55 0.96 -9.10
C PRO A 47 0.08 0.80 -8.70
N ASN A 48 -0.42 -0.44 -8.57
CA ASN A 48 -1.79 -0.68 -8.13
C ASN A 48 -2.05 -0.10 -6.75
N VAL A 49 -1.10 -0.28 -5.83
CA VAL A 49 -1.21 0.20 -4.45
C VAL A 49 -1.11 1.72 -4.38
N ILE A 50 -0.25 2.33 -5.20
CA ILE A 50 -0.13 3.79 -5.28
C ILE A 50 -1.45 4.42 -5.75
N GLU A 51 -2.06 3.88 -6.81
CA GLU A 51 -3.36 4.36 -7.30
C GLU A 51 -4.45 4.23 -6.23
N VAL A 52 -4.50 3.10 -5.52
CA VAL A 52 -5.46 2.90 -4.42
C VAL A 52 -5.24 3.89 -3.29
N LEU A 53 -4.00 4.06 -2.81
CA LEU A 53 -3.68 5.01 -1.73
C LEU A 53 -4.15 6.44 -2.05
N LEU A 54 -4.00 6.88 -3.31
CA LEU A 54 -4.45 8.20 -3.75
C LEU A 54 -5.99 8.37 -3.74
N THR A 55 -6.75 7.27 -3.73
CA THR A 55 -8.22 7.29 -3.69
C THR A 55 -8.80 7.10 -2.30
N LEU A 56 -8.05 6.47 -1.39
CA LEU A 56 -8.51 6.20 -0.02
C LEU A 56 -8.61 7.51 0.78
N ASN A 57 -9.67 7.61 1.57
CA ASN A 57 -9.93 8.78 2.42
C ASN A 57 -10.23 8.43 3.88
N ASN A 58 -9.90 7.21 4.29
CA ASN A 58 -10.06 6.69 5.64
C ASN A 58 -8.66 6.37 6.21
N ASP A 59 -8.31 6.95 7.36
CA ASP A 59 -6.97 6.82 7.96
C ASP A 59 -6.60 5.35 8.22
N PHE A 60 -7.52 4.56 8.76
CA PHE A 60 -7.28 3.14 9.02
C PHE A 60 -7.01 2.35 7.72
N LEU A 61 -7.78 2.61 6.65
CA LEU A 61 -7.51 1.93 5.38
C LEU A 61 -6.17 2.34 4.78
N ILE A 62 -5.83 3.63 4.83
CA ILE A 62 -4.53 4.13 4.35
C ILE A 62 -3.40 3.46 5.13
N TRP A 63 -3.57 3.32 6.44
CA TRP A 63 -2.62 2.65 7.32
C TRP A 63 -2.36 1.20 6.88
N GLU A 64 -3.41 0.40 6.72
CA GLU A 64 -3.32 -0.99 6.25
C GLU A 64 -2.66 -1.08 4.87
N THR A 65 -3.05 -0.21 3.94
CA THR A 65 -2.50 -0.20 2.58
C THR A 65 -1.02 0.23 2.54
N LEU A 66 -0.56 1.09 3.45
CA LEU A 66 0.85 1.47 3.55
C LEU A 66 1.72 0.34 4.10
N TYR A 67 1.20 -0.47 5.02
CA TYR A 67 1.88 -1.70 5.44
C TYR A 67 2.00 -2.67 4.28
N PHE A 68 0.92 -2.86 3.51
CA PHE A 68 0.96 -3.67 2.31
C PHE A 68 2.00 -3.18 1.28
N LEU A 69 2.10 -1.87 1.06
CA LEU A 69 3.13 -1.30 0.19
C LEU A 69 4.55 -1.59 0.69
N SER A 70 4.76 -1.52 2.00
CA SER A 70 6.05 -1.83 2.63
C SER A 70 6.42 -3.31 2.48
N GLU A 71 5.44 -4.20 2.59
CA GLU A 71 5.59 -5.64 2.34
C GLU A 71 5.93 -5.92 0.88
N LEU A 72 5.27 -5.27 -0.09
CA LEU A 72 5.59 -5.40 -1.51
C LEU A 72 7.04 -5.01 -1.80
N TYR A 73 7.52 -3.91 -1.24
CA TYR A 73 8.92 -3.52 -1.40
C TYR A 73 9.89 -4.48 -0.73
N SER A 74 9.49 -5.12 0.38
CA SER A 74 10.28 -6.16 1.02
C SER A 74 10.33 -7.43 0.16
N ALA A 75 9.20 -7.85 -0.41
CA ALA A 75 9.10 -9.00 -1.30
C ALA A 75 9.81 -8.79 -2.63
N ALA A 76 9.82 -7.55 -3.13
CA ALA A 76 10.55 -7.15 -4.33
C ALA A 76 12.08 -7.21 -4.18
N ASP A 77 12.59 -7.39 -2.96
CA ASP A 77 14.02 -7.48 -2.62
C ASP A 77 14.86 -6.40 -3.33
N THR A 78 14.38 -5.15 -3.26
CA THR A 78 14.95 -4.03 -4.00
C THR A 78 15.13 -2.80 -3.13
N THR A 79 16.15 -2.02 -3.46
CA THR A 79 16.35 -0.66 -2.93
C THR A 79 15.85 0.41 -3.89
N GLN A 80 15.37 0.02 -5.07
CA GLN A 80 14.86 0.94 -6.08
C GLN A 80 13.41 1.30 -5.78
N ILE A 81 13.10 2.60 -5.82
CA ILE A 81 11.71 3.06 -5.80
C ILE A 81 11.14 2.85 -7.20
N HIS A 82 9.96 2.22 -7.27
CA HIS A 82 9.27 2.02 -8.54
C HIS A 82 9.02 3.39 -9.23
N PRO A 83 9.29 3.55 -10.55
CA PRO A 83 9.17 4.84 -11.23
C PRO A 83 7.78 5.51 -11.10
N HIS A 84 6.72 4.70 -11.07
CA HIS A 84 5.35 5.18 -10.84
C HIS A 84 5.13 5.71 -9.42
N HIS A 85 5.79 5.13 -8.42
CA HIS A 85 5.75 5.65 -7.06
C HIS A 85 6.56 6.96 -6.98
N GLU A 86 7.75 6.98 -7.59
CA GLU A 86 8.60 8.17 -7.61
C GLU A 86 7.90 9.37 -8.29
N SER A 87 7.25 9.16 -9.43
CA SER A 87 6.52 10.22 -10.15
C SER A 87 5.32 10.76 -9.36
N ASN A 88 4.72 9.95 -8.50
CA ASN A 88 3.58 10.33 -7.65
C ASN A 88 3.97 10.74 -6.23
N TRP A 89 5.26 10.72 -5.87
CA TRP A 89 5.73 10.88 -4.50
C TRP A 89 5.17 12.13 -3.81
N SER A 90 5.24 13.28 -4.49
CA SER A 90 4.75 14.56 -3.96
C SER A 90 3.24 14.53 -3.71
N VAL A 91 2.47 14.03 -4.68
CA VAL A 91 1.01 13.96 -4.59
C VAL A 91 0.57 13.00 -3.49
N LEU A 92 1.20 11.83 -3.41
CA LEU A 92 0.95 10.83 -2.39
C LEU A 92 1.29 11.35 -1.00
N THR A 93 2.42 12.03 -0.84
CA THR A 93 2.84 12.63 0.43
C THR A 93 1.83 13.67 0.91
N GLU A 94 1.42 14.61 0.05
CA GLU A 94 0.43 15.63 0.40
C GLU A 94 -0.96 15.05 0.67
N HIS A 95 -1.29 13.92 0.03
CA HIS A 95 -2.51 13.18 0.35
C HIS A 95 -2.45 12.56 1.75
N ILE A 96 -1.39 11.79 2.04
CA ILE A 96 -1.25 11.04 3.30
C ILE A 96 -1.08 11.97 4.51
N LYS A 97 -0.46 13.15 4.36
CA LYS A 97 -0.31 14.15 5.43
C LYS A 97 -1.62 14.58 6.09
N LYS A 98 -2.77 14.36 5.45
CA LYS A 98 -4.10 14.67 5.99
C LYS A 98 -4.57 13.65 7.03
N TYR A 99 -3.88 12.52 7.16
CA TYR A 99 -4.23 11.36 7.98
C TYR A 99 -3.12 11.18 9.01
N GLU A 100 -3.37 11.66 10.24
CA GLU A 100 -2.33 11.86 11.26
C GLU A 100 -1.63 10.55 11.61
N ASP A 101 -2.39 9.48 11.83
CA ASP A 101 -1.85 8.19 12.25
C ASP A 101 -1.05 7.56 11.11
N SER A 102 -1.65 7.47 9.91
CA SER A 102 -0.98 6.96 8.71
C SER A 102 0.30 7.70 8.37
N TYR A 103 0.28 9.04 8.48
CA TYR A 103 1.47 9.85 8.22
C TYR A 103 2.55 9.64 9.28
N ALA A 104 2.17 9.57 10.56
CA ALA A 104 3.11 9.50 11.67
C ALA A 104 3.85 8.16 11.74
N THR A 105 3.20 7.04 11.40
CA THR A 105 3.77 5.71 11.62
C THR A 105 4.07 4.96 10.33
N PRO A 106 3.10 4.40 9.58
CA PRO A 106 3.43 3.54 8.45
C PRO A 106 4.08 4.31 7.30
N PHE A 107 3.67 5.55 7.03
CA PHE A 107 4.30 6.35 5.97
C PHE A 107 5.76 6.70 6.32
N LYS A 108 6.05 7.11 7.56
CA LYS A 108 7.44 7.29 8.02
C LYS A 108 8.25 6.00 8.00
N GLY A 109 7.62 4.86 8.31
CA GLY A 109 8.22 3.54 8.18
C GLY A 109 8.65 3.26 6.73
N LEU A 110 7.72 3.44 5.79
CA LEU A 110 7.97 3.30 4.35
C LEU A 110 9.07 4.24 3.86
N MET A 111 9.05 5.51 4.26
CA MET A 111 10.11 6.48 3.90
C MET A 111 11.49 6.01 4.35
N ARG A 112 11.60 5.46 5.56
CA ARG A 112 12.86 4.89 6.07
C ARG A 112 13.31 3.68 5.27
N GLN A 113 12.40 2.76 4.96
CA GLN A 113 12.67 1.58 4.12
C GLN A 113 13.19 1.98 2.74
N LEU A 114 12.54 2.96 2.11
CA LEU A 114 12.88 3.48 0.79
C LEU A 114 14.02 4.50 0.79
N ARG A 115 14.52 4.87 1.98
CA ARG A 115 15.60 5.86 2.18
C ARG A 115 15.28 7.22 1.55
N THR A 116 14.02 7.62 1.58
CA THR A 116 13.56 8.94 1.15
C THR A 116 13.69 9.96 2.28
N LYS A 117 13.70 11.25 1.93
CA LYS A 117 13.76 12.36 2.91
C LYS A 117 12.34 12.86 3.18
N GLU A 118 12.11 13.28 4.43
CA GLU A 118 10.91 14.03 4.85
C GLU A 118 10.80 15.38 4.13
#